data_AF-A0A821VQR2-F1
#
_entry.id   AF-A0A821VQR2-F1
#
_cell.length_a   1.000
_cell.length_b   1.000
_cell.length_c   1.000
_cell.angle_alpha   90.00
_cell.angle_beta   90.00
_cell.angle_gamma   90.00
#
_symmetry.space_group_name_H-M   'P 1'
#
loop_
_entity.id
_entity.type
_entity.pdbx_description
1 polymer ?
#
loop_
_entity_poly.entity_id
_entity_poly.type
_entity_poly.pdbx_seq_one_letter_code
_entity_poly.pdbx_strand_id
1 'polypeptide(L)'
;MNSDLNIIRDDINQVETRFDNLHEDFISKSYECSDYIKCVKNLCHQVTEVVTDLDNKLANALNEQKEWEDIKAKLAITATEGMVILNVGGEKFSTKVETLTREKNTFFTALFSQQWQIKGDPNDGSIFIDRNGKIFYYILEYFRTKTVPNNVMKDETLLNSLFIEAEYFRLHSLMDRLGVIYFPNGSLL
;
A
#
# COMPACT_ATOMS: atom_id res chain seq x y z
N MET A 1 -86.31 -37.25 -32.66
CA MET A 1 -85.53 -37.14 -33.92
C MET A 1 -84.99 -35.74 -34.18
N ASN A 2 -85.82 -34.71 -34.44
CA ASN A 2 -85.28 -33.37 -34.76
C ASN A 2 -84.67 -32.63 -33.54
N SER A 3 -85.19 -32.89 -32.34
CA SER A 3 -84.64 -32.35 -31.08
C SER A 3 -83.29 -32.97 -30.71
N ASP A 4 -83.12 -34.27 -30.93
CA ASP A 4 -81.90 -35.01 -30.55
C ASP A 4 -80.71 -34.60 -31.44
N LEU A 5 -80.96 -34.30 -32.73
CA LEU A 5 -79.96 -33.79 -33.65
C LEU A 5 -79.49 -32.37 -33.31
N ASN A 6 -80.38 -31.51 -32.81
CA ASN A 6 -80.00 -30.17 -32.36
C ASN A 6 -79.13 -30.23 -31.09
N ILE A 7 -79.45 -31.12 -30.15
CA ILE A 7 -78.64 -31.34 -28.94
C ILE A 7 -77.23 -31.80 -29.32
N ILE A 8 -77.10 -32.80 -30.20
CA ILE A 8 -75.79 -33.30 -30.67
C ILE A 8 -74.99 -32.18 -31.37
N ARG A 9 -75.65 -31.31 -32.15
CA ARG A 9 -75.00 -30.19 -32.80
C ARG A 9 -74.47 -29.16 -31.80
N ASP A 10 -75.27 -28.84 -30.78
CA ASP A 10 -74.87 -27.92 -29.72
C ASP A 10 -73.71 -28.49 -28.90
N ASP A 11 -73.73 -29.78 -28.61
CA ASP A 11 -72.62 -30.48 -27.94
C ASP A 11 -71.33 -30.44 -28.79
N ILE A 12 -71.43 -30.66 -30.10
CA ILE A 12 -70.29 -30.56 -31.02
C ILE A 12 -69.72 -29.13 -31.04
N ASN A 13 -70.57 -28.11 -31.18
CA ASN A 13 -70.13 -26.71 -31.15
C ASN A 13 -69.47 -26.35 -29.81
N GLN A 14 -69.99 -26.88 -28.70
CA GLN A 14 -69.40 -26.69 -27.38
C GLN A 14 -68.01 -27.34 -27.27
N VAL A 15 -67.84 -28.54 -27.82
CA VAL A 15 -66.54 -29.23 -27.85
C VAL A 15 -65.55 -28.48 -28.74
N GLU A 16 -65.96 -28.02 -29.91
CA GLU A 16 -65.12 -27.20 -30.81
C GLU A 16 -64.66 -25.92 -30.12
N THR A 17 -65.57 -25.18 -29.50
CA THR A 17 -65.24 -23.96 -28.75
C THR A 17 -64.24 -24.24 -27.62
N ARG A 18 -64.41 -25.37 -26.89
CA ARG A 18 -63.46 -25.76 -25.83
C ARG A 18 -62.09 -26.13 -26.40
N PHE A 19 -62.06 -26.76 -27.57
CA PHE A 19 -60.81 -27.13 -28.24
C PHE A 19 -60.06 -25.87 -28.70
N ASP A 20 -60.75 -24.91 -29.32
CA ASP A 20 -60.14 -23.66 -29.79
C ASP A 20 -59.58 -22.84 -28.62
N ASN A 21 -60.34 -22.71 -27.53
CA ASN A 21 -59.86 -22.02 -26.32
C ASN A 21 -58.63 -22.71 -25.71
N LEU A 22 -58.62 -24.05 -25.66
CA LEU A 22 -57.46 -24.81 -25.17
C LEU A 22 -56.23 -24.63 -26.06
N HIS A 23 -56.44 -24.55 -27.38
CA HIS A 23 -55.39 -24.33 -28.36
C HIS A 23 -54.78 -22.92 -28.23
N GLU A 24 -55.61 -21.89 -28.07
CA GLU A 24 -55.13 -20.51 -27.81
C GLU A 24 -54.36 -20.42 -26.48
N ASP A 25 -54.88 -21.03 -25.40
CA ASP A 25 -54.21 -21.10 -24.10
C ASP A 25 -52.84 -21.80 -24.19
N PHE A 26 -52.75 -22.88 -24.97
CA PHE A 26 -51.49 -23.60 -25.19
C PHE A 26 -50.46 -22.74 -25.92
N ILE A 27 -50.88 -22.05 -26.99
CA ILE A 27 -50.01 -21.15 -27.75
C ILE A 27 -49.51 -20.01 -26.84
N SER A 28 -50.40 -19.38 -26.08
CA SER A 28 -50.06 -18.30 -25.16
C SER A 28 -48.99 -18.73 -24.14
N LYS A 29 -49.21 -19.86 -23.45
CA LYS A 29 -48.22 -20.40 -22.49
C LYS A 29 -46.91 -20.82 -23.15
N SER A 30 -46.96 -21.32 -24.39
CA SER A 30 -45.75 -21.65 -25.15
C SER A 30 -44.91 -20.40 -25.44
N TYR A 31 -45.54 -19.27 -25.77
CA TYR A 31 -44.83 -18.00 -25.95
C TYR A 31 -44.25 -17.47 -24.64
N GLU A 32 -45.01 -17.49 -23.55
CA GLU A 32 -44.50 -17.11 -22.22
C GLU A 32 -43.27 -17.93 -21.82
N CYS A 33 -43.33 -19.26 -22.00
CA CYS A 33 -42.21 -20.15 -21.73
C CYS A 33 -40.96 -19.81 -22.57
N SER A 34 -41.14 -19.46 -23.84
CA SER A 34 -40.06 -19.00 -24.72
C SER A 34 -39.39 -17.74 -24.20
N ASP A 35 -40.17 -16.78 -23.68
CA ASP A 35 -39.64 -15.54 -23.13
C ASP A 35 -38.92 -15.76 -21.79
N TYR A 36 -39.44 -16.64 -20.94
CA TYR A 36 -38.72 -17.09 -19.74
C TYR A 36 -37.37 -17.74 -20.09
N ILE A 37 -37.33 -18.61 -21.10
CA ILE A 37 -36.08 -19.25 -21.56
C ILE A 37 -35.08 -18.21 -22.05
N LYS A 38 -35.51 -17.19 -22.80
CA LYS A 38 -34.63 -16.09 -23.23
C LYS A 38 -34.09 -15.30 -22.03
N CYS A 39 -34.94 -14.99 -21.06
CA CYS A 39 -34.55 -14.27 -19.85
C CYS A 39 -33.48 -15.05 -19.06
N VAL A 40 -33.71 -16.35 -18.83
CA VAL A 40 -32.75 -17.22 -18.14
C VAL A 40 -31.43 -17.31 -18.88
N LYS A 41 -31.45 -17.44 -20.22
CA LYS A 41 -30.22 -17.46 -21.02
C LYS A 41 -29.41 -16.16 -20.89
N ASN A 42 -30.08 -15.01 -20.93
CA ASN A 42 -29.41 -13.72 -20.74
C ASN A 42 -28.81 -13.61 -19.34
N LEU A 43 -29.57 -13.99 -18.31
CA LEU A 43 -29.08 -13.98 -16.93
C LEU A 43 -27.87 -14.91 -16.76
N CYS A 44 -27.91 -16.12 -17.33
CA CYS A 44 -26.75 -17.04 -17.32
C CYS A 44 -25.52 -16.42 -18.00
N HIS A 45 -25.71 -15.68 -19.10
CA HIS A 45 -24.61 -14.99 -19.76
C HIS A 45 -24.01 -13.89 -18.87
N GLN A 46 -24.86 -13.04 -18.28
CA GLN A 46 -24.42 -12.00 -17.35
C GLN A 46 -23.69 -12.57 -16.14
N VAL A 47 -24.20 -13.66 -15.55
CA VAL A 47 -23.54 -14.36 -14.45
C VAL A 47 -22.17 -14.89 -14.89
N THR A 48 -22.06 -15.44 -16.10
CA THR A 48 -20.79 -15.94 -16.62
C THR A 48 -19.77 -14.81 -16.79
N GLU A 49 -20.17 -13.66 -17.34
CA GLU A 49 -19.30 -12.49 -17.46
C GLU A 49 -18.79 -12.00 -16.10
N VAL A 50 -19.68 -11.88 -15.11
CA VAL A 50 -19.31 -11.47 -13.74
C VAL A 50 -18.34 -12.47 -13.12
N VAL A 51 -18.56 -13.77 -13.28
CA VAL A 51 -17.64 -14.81 -12.77
C VAL A 51 -16.25 -14.65 -13.41
N THR A 52 -16.18 -14.45 -14.72
CA THR A 52 -14.89 -14.28 -15.40
C THR A 52 -14.14 -13.01 -14.97
N ASP A 53 -14.86 -11.91 -14.72
CA ASP A 53 -14.26 -10.67 -14.21
C ASP A 53 -13.71 -10.86 -12.78
N LEU A 54 -14.45 -11.58 -11.92
CA LEU A 54 -14.00 -11.93 -10.58
C LEU A 54 -12.76 -12.81 -10.59
N ASP A 55 -12.71 -13.84 -11.45
CA ASP A 55 -11.55 -14.72 -11.59
C ASP A 55 -10.30 -13.93 -12.02
N ASN A 56 -10.45 -13.00 -12.96
CA ASN A 56 -9.36 -12.13 -13.40
C ASN A 56 -8.89 -11.19 -12.27
N LYS A 57 -9.82 -10.59 -11.53
CA LYS A 57 -9.49 -9.75 -10.37
C LYS A 57 -8.78 -10.53 -9.27
N LEU A 58 -9.21 -11.76 -9.01
CA LEU A 58 -8.58 -12.65 -8.04
C LEU A 58 -7.16 -13.02 -8.47
N ALA A 59 -6.95 -13.35 -9.75
CA ALA A 59 -5.62 -13.65 -10.28
C ALA A 59 -4.66 -12.45 -10.15
N ASN A 60 -5.14 -11.24 -10.47
CA ASN A 60 -4.34 -10.02 -10.31
C ASN A 60 -3.98 -9.75 -8.86
N ALA A 61 -4.96 -9.81 -7.95
CA ALA A 61 -4.73 -9.61 -6.51
C ALA A 61 -3.76 -10.65 -5.93
N LEU A 62 -3.84 -11.92 -6.38
CA LEU A 62 -2.92 -12.97 -5.97
C LEU A 62 -1.50 -12.71 -6.47
N ASN A 63 -1.37 -12.25 -7.73
CA ASN A 63 -0.07 -11.86 -8.29
C ASN A 63 0.54 -10.69 -7.51
N GLU A 64 -0.24 -9.64 -7.26
CA GLU A 64 0.17 -8.51 -6.43
C GLU A 64 0.59 -8.98 -5.03
N GLN A 65 -0.20 -9.82 -4.37
CA GLN A 65 0.13 -10.34 -3.04
C GLN A 65 1.46 -11.12 -3.07
N LYS A 66 1.70 -11.93 -4.09
CA LYS A 66 2.96 -12.66 -4.25
C LYS A 66 4.14 -11.71 -4.48
N GLU A 67 3.98 -10.71 -5.34
CA GLU A 67 4.99 -9.67 -5.55
C GLU A 67 5.31 -8.93 -4.25
N TRP A 68 4.29 -8.61 -3.46
CA TRP A 68 4.45 -7.99 -2.14
C TRP A 68 5.18 -8.90 -1.15
N GLU A 69 4.88 -10.20 -1.13
CA GLU A 69 5.59 -11.16 -0.27
C GLU A 69 7.05 -11.37 -0.72
N ASP A 70 7.33 -11.40 -2.03
CA ASP A 70 8.70 -11.45 -2.54
C ASP A 70 9.47 -10.16 -2.20
N ILE A 71 8.82 -9.00 -2.27
CA ILE A 71 9.40 -7.72 -1.81
C ILE A 71 9.64 -7.76 -0.31
N LYS A 72 8.68 -8.20 0.51
CA LYS A 72 8.86 -8.35 1.96
C LYS A 72 9.97 -9.34 2.30
N ALA A 73 10.10 -10.44 1.58
CA ALA A 73 11.17 -11.42 1.79
C ALA A 73 12.54 -10.83 1.42
N LYS A 74 12.65 -10.12 0.29
CA LYS A 74 13.86 -9.38 -0.10
C LYS A 74 14.21 -8.28 0.91
N LEU A 75 13.20 -7.57 1.42
CA LEU A 75 13.35 -6.56 2.46
C LEU A 75 13.66 -7.17 3.83
N ALA A 76 13.16 -8.36 4.14
CA ALA A 76 13.52 -9.09 5.34
C ALA A 76 14.99 -9.51 5.27
N ILE A 77 15.47 -9.97 4.11
CA ILE A 77 16.88 -10.32 3.88
C ILE A 77 17.81 -9.09 4.03
N THR A 78 17.37 -7.89 3.65
CA THR A 78 18.12 -6.65 3.96
C THR A 78 17.94 -6.22 5.42
N ALA A 79 16.81 -6.52 6.04
CA ALA A 79 16.52 -6.25 7.45
C ALA A 79 17.14 -7.28 8.42
N THR A 80 17.65 -8.43 7.95
CA THR A 80 18.11 -9.52 8.83
C THR A 80 19.36 -9.20 9.66
N GLU A 81 19.98 -8.03 9.50
CA GLU A 81 20.96 -7.54 10.50
C GLU A 81 20.76 -6.08 10.95
N GLY A 82 19.66 -5.42 10.58
CA GLY A 82 19.42 -4.04 11.00
C GLY A 82 20.54 -3.06 10.60
N MET A 83 21.25 -3.31 9.50
CA MET A 83 22.26 -2.41 8.91
C MET A 83 21.63 -1.53 7.82
N VAL A 84 22.14 -0.31 7.65
CA VAL A 84 21.73 0.66 6.64
C VAL A 84 22.94 1.38 6.07
N ILE A 85 22.89 1.67 4.77
CA ILE A 85 23.89 2.50 4.08
C ILE A 85 23.27 3.87 3.82
N LEU A 86 23.92 4.93 4.31
CA LEU A 86 23.56 6.32 4.07
C LEU A 86 24.59 6.96 3.13
N ASN A 87 24.15 7.66 2.10
CA ASN A 87 24.99 8.49 1.25
C ASN A 87 24.73 9.96 1.60
N VAL A 88 25.61 10.58 2.39
CA VAL A 88 25.45 11.93 2.91
C VAL A 88 26.37 12.89 2.14
N GLY A 89 25.81 13.67 1.23
CA GLY A 89 26.57 14.62 0.39
C GLY A 89 27.65 13.96 -0.48
N GLY A 90 27.50 12.68 -0.82
CA GLY A 90 28.48 11.89 -1.58
C GLY A 90 29.34 10.95 -0.73
N GLU A 91 29.29 11.04 0.59
CA GLU A 91 30.04 10.16 1.50
C GLU A 91 29.16 9.00 2.00
N LYS A 92 29.63 7.76 1.86
CA LYS A 92 28.87 6.57 2.27
C LYS A 92 29.22 6.13 3.70
N PHE A 93 28.17 5.94 4.50
CA PHE A 93 28.26 5.46 5.88
C PHE A 93 27.44 4.18 6.03
N SER A 94 28.06 3.13 6.58
CA SER A 94 27.35 1.91 6.98
C SER A 94 27.22 1.88 8.50
N THR A 95 26.01 1.63 8.99
CA THR A 95 25.72 1.56 10.43
C THR A 95 24.46 0.74 10.70
N LYS A 96 24.16 0.47 11.97
CA LYS A 96 22.89 -0.14 12.36
C LYS A 96 21.78 0.89 12.45
N VAL A 97 20.56 0.52 12.05
CA VAL A 97 19.32 1.28 12.26
C VAL A 97 19.15 1.58 13.74
N GLU A 98 19.41 0.60 14.62
CA GLU A 98 19.38 0.76 16.08
C GLU A 98 20.28 1.88 16.59
N THR A 99 21.46 2.08 15.97
CA THR A 99 22.38 3.17 16.33
C THR A 99 21.73 4.53 16.06
N LEU A 100 21.04 4.67 14.92
CA LEU A 100 20.40 5.91 14.49
C LEU A 100 19.06 6.17 15.20
N THR A 101 18.37 5.12 15.64
CA THR A 101 17.06 5.21 16.32
C THR A 101 17.14 5.18 17.84
N ARG A 102 18.36 5.17 18.41
CA ARG A 102 18.59 5.19 19.86
C ARG A 102 17.99 6.42 20.55
N GLU A 103 17.89 7.55 19.85
CA GLU A 103 17.19 8.75 20.31
C GLU A 103 15.86 8.94 19.57
N LYS A 104 14.78 9.11 20.33
CA LYS A 104 13.42 9.30 19.81
C LYS A 104 13.22 10.74 19.32
N ASN A 105 12.23 10.93 18.44
CA ASN A 105 11.84 12.24 17.90
C ASN A 105 12.95 12.97 17.13
N THR A 106 13.85 12.21 16.52
CA THR A 106 14.92 12.69 15.63
C THR A 106 14.54 12.49 14.17
N PHE A 107 15.28 13.16 13.26
CA PHE A 107 15.17 12.93 11.82
C PHE A 107 15.24 11.43 11.48
N PHE A 108 16.17 10.68 12.06
CA PHE A 108 16.34 9.26 11.75
C PHE A 108 15.19 8.41 12.28
N THR A 109 14.65 8.71 13.46
CA THR A 109 13.46 7.99 13.90
C THR A 109 12.26 8.28 13.02
N ALA A 110 12.09 9.49 12.50
CA ALA A 110 11.08 9.77 11.49
C ALA A 110 11.35 8.98 10.19
N LEU A 111 12.60 9.03 9.70
CA LEU A 111 13.08 8.32 8.50
C LEU A 111 12.79 6.81 8.56
N PHE A 112 13.02 6.18 9.71
CA PHE A 112 12.84 4.74 9.90
C PHE A 112 11.47 4.35 10.47
N SER A 113 10.70 5.28 11.05
CA SER A 113 9.31 5.04 11.48
C SER A 113 8.35 4.92 10.30
N GLN A 114 8.67 5.55 9.16
CA GLN A 114 7.94 5.44 7.89
C GLN A 114 8.36 4.18 7.11
N GLN A 115 8.41 3.05 7.82
CA GLN A 115 8.89 1.73 7.38
C GLN A 115 8.87 1.53 5.84
N TRP A 116 10.06 1.67 5.24
CA TRP A 116 10.49 1.19 3.91
C TRP A 116 9.93 1.85 2.64
N GLN A 117 9.28 3.01 2.70
CA GLN A 117 8.89 3.73 1.48
C GLN A 117 9.97 4.64 0.89
N ILE A 118 11.13 4.76 1.55
CA ILE A 118 12.27 5.50 1.00
C ILE A 118 12.92 4.63 -0.07
N LYS A 119 12.79 5.03 -1.33
CA LYS A 119 13.51 4.42 -2.44
C LYS A 119 15.01 4.70 -2.25
N GLY A 120 15.75 3.68 -1.82
CA GLY A 120 17.21 3.70 -1.87
C GLY A 120 17.71 3.72 -3.31
N ASP A 121 19.00 3.97 -3.49
CA ASP A 121 19.66 3.90 -4.80
C ASP A 121 19.44 2.52 -5.44
N PRO A 122 19.05 2.43 -6.73
CA PRO A 122 18.78 1.16 -7.39
C PRO A 122 19.98 0.20 -7.45
N ASN A 123 21.22 0.71 -7.36
CA ASN A 123 22.43 -0.10 -7.51
C ASN A 123 22.88 -0.71 -6.19
N ASP A 124 22.83 0.05 -5.08
CA ASP A 124 23.38 -0.37 -3.79
C ASP A 124 22.45 -0.19 -2.58
N GLY A 125 21.24 0.31 -2.81
CA GLY A 125 20.23 0.51 -1.77
C GLY A 125 20.53 1.66 -0.80
N SER A 126 21.53 2.49 -1.06
CA SER A 126 21.89 3.59 -0.16
C SER A 126 20.81 4.69 -0.11
N ILE A 127 20.57 5.24 1.08
CA ILE A 127 19.65 6.37 1.26
C ILE A 127 20.44 7.67 1.12
N PHE A 128 20.10 8.48 0.12
CA PHE A 128 20.75 9.76 -0.09
C PHE A 128 20.22 10.84 0.87
N ILE A 129 21.14 11.60 1.46
CA ILE A 129 20.88 12.73 2.33
C ILE A 129 21.73 13.90 1.82
N ASP A 130 21.09 14.98 1.41
CA ASP A 130 21.76 16.15 0.84
C ASP A 130 22.34 17.07 1.92
N ARG A 131 23.28 16.54 2.71
CA ARG A 131 23.94 17.21 3.85
C ARG A 131 25.45 16.99 3.85
N ASN A 132 26.17 17.64 4.76
CA ASN A 132 27.63 17.56 4.82
C ASN A 132 28.11 16.24 5.44
N GLY A 133 28.61 15.32 4.61
CA GLY A 133 29.15 14.02 5.03
C GLY A 133 30.28 14.09 6.05
N LYS A 134 31.21 15.05 5.89
CA LYS A 134 32.33 15.23 6.83
C LYS A 134 31.87 15.56 8.25
N ILE A 135 30.82 16.37 8.38
CA ILE A 135 30.24 16.70 9.69
C ILE A 135 29.39 15.54 10.21
N PHE A 136 28.69 14.86 9.31
CA PHE A 136 27.90 13.67 9.63
C PHE A 136 28.72 12.56 10.30
N TYR A 137 30.00 12.42 9.98
CA TYR A 137 30.91 11.53 10.70
C TYR A 137 30.83 11.73 12.24
N TYR A 138 30.88 12.98 12.70
CA TYR A 138 30.80 13.30 14.14
C TYR A 138 29.41 13.05 14.72
N ILE A 139 28.35 13.28 13.94
CA ILE A 139 26.98 12.93 14.31
C ILE A 139 26.86 11.42 14.54
N LEU A 140 27.39 10.62 13.62
CA LEU A 140 27.35 9.16 13.71
C LEU A 140 28.19 8.64 14.87
N GLU A 141 29.36 9.24 15.11
CA GLU A 141 30.21 8.88 16.24
C GLU A 141 29.52 9.19 17.57
N TYR A 142 28.83 10.34 17.65
CA TYR A 142 27.99 10.67 18.80
C TYR A 142 26.87 9.63 19.03
N PHE A 143 26.21 9.13 17.99
CA PHE A 143 25.21 8.07 18.15
C PHE A 143 25.78 6.78 18.75
N ARG A 144 27.02 6.44 18.38
CA ARG A 144 27.72 5.22 18.86
C ARG A 144 28.17 5.36 20.30
N THR A 145 28.84 6.46 20.64
CA THR A 145 29.57 6.63 21.91
C THR A 145 28.84 7.48 22.93
N LYS A 146 27.87 8.31 22.50
CA LYS A 146 27.22 9.37 23.28
C LYS A 146 28.17 10.44 23.83
N THR A 147 29.35 10.57 23.23
CA THR A 147 30.34 11.59 23.56
C THR A 147 30.70 12.44 22.34
N VAL A 148 31.17 13.67 22.60
CA VAL A 148 31.72 14.56 21.58
C VAL A 148 33.23 14.66 21.83
N PRO A 149 34.08 14.40 20.82
CA PRO A 149 35.53 14.47 21.00
C PRO A 149 36.02 15.86 21.46
N ASN A 150 37.01 15.91 22.36
CA ASN A 150 37.53 17.16 22.91
C ASN A 150 38.13 18.11 21.85
N ASN A 151 38.65 17.59 20.74
CA ASN A 151 39.15 18.42 19.64
C ASN A 151 38.02 19.18 18.93
N VAL A 152 36.82 18.58 18.82
CA VAL A 152 35.63 19.26 18.29
C VAL A 152 35.24 20.43 19.18
N MET A 153 35.29 20.25 20.49
CA MET A 153 34.94 21.29 21.47
C MET A 153 35.91 22.49 21.48
N LYS A 154 37.10 22.35 20.90
CA LYS A 154 38.12 23.42 20.83
C LYS A 154 38.14 24.15 19.49
N ASP A 155 37.53 23.58 18.46
CA ASP A 155 37.45 24.17 17.13
C ASP A 155 36.07 24.81 16.94
N GLU A 156 36.03 26.14 17.07
CA GLU A 156 34.78 26.91 16.99
C GLU A 156 34.06 26.74 15.64
N THR A 157 34.82 26.60 14.55
CA THR A 157 34.23 26.44 13.20
C THR A 157 33.59 25.07 13.05
N LEU A 158 34.28 24.03 13.52
CA LEU A 158 33.76 22.66 13.52
C LEU A 158 32.58 22.53 14.50
N LEU A 159 32.66 23.17 15.66
CA LEU A 159 31.60 23.20 16.66
C LEU A 159 30.31 23.82 16.09
N ASN A 160 30.42 24.98 15.44
CA ASN A 160 29.29 25.65 14.80
C ASN A 160 28.71 24.80 13.65
N SER A 161 29.58 24.22 12.82
CA SER A 161 29.15 23.33 11.73
C SER A 161 28.41 22.10 12.26
N LEU A 162 28.90 21.51 13.37
CA LEU A 162 28.25 20.37 14.02
C LEU A 162 26.90 20.76 14.64
N PHE A 163 26.80 21.95 15.22
CA PHE A 163 25.55 22.47 15.76
C PHE A 163 24.48 22.61 14.67
N ILE A 164 24.83 23.18 13.51
CA ILE A 164 23.93 23.32 12.35
C ILE A 164 23.43 21.96 11.87
N GLU A 165 24.29 20.95 11.76
CA GLU A 165 23.86 19.60 11.38
C GLU A 165 23.02 18.92 12.48
N ALA A 166 23.37 19.11 13.76
CA ALA A 166 22.59 18.60 14.87
C ALA A 166 21.17 19.18 14.90
N GLU A 167 21.01 20.46 14.57
CA GLU A 167 19.71 21.11 14.39
C GLU A 167 18.93 20.50 13.23
N TYR A 168 19.57 20.33 12.06
CA TYR A 168 18.94 19.70 10.90
C TYR A 168 18.42 18.29 11.22
N PHE A 169 19.25 17.46 11.87
CA PHE A 169 18.88 16.10 12.25
C PHE A 169 17.99 16.02 13.50
N ARG A 170 17.61 17.16 14.09
CA ARG A 170 16.75 17.28 15.29
C ARG A 170 17.32 16.55 16.51
N LEU A 171 18.63 16.66 16.73
CA LEU A 171 19.36 15.98 17.81
C LEU A 171 19.44 16.86 19.06
N HIS A 172 18.31 17.04 19.75
CA HIS A 172 18.20 17.91 20.93
C HIS A 172 19.25 17.60 22.00
N SER A 173 19.48 16.32 22.32
CA SER A 173 20.48 15.91 23.31
C SER A 173 21.91 16.33 22.92
N LEU A 174 22.23 16.33 21.63
CA LEU A 174 23.52 16.78 21.13
C LEU A 174 23.59 18.31 21.16
N MET A 175 22.54 19.00 20.72
CA MET A 175 22.48 20.46 20.78
C MET A 175 22.64 20.97 22.21
N ASP A 176 22.00 20.36 23.20
CA ASP A 176 22.18 20.72 24.61
C ASP A 176 23.63 20.53 25.05
N ARG A 177 24.27 19.41 24.67
CA ARG A 177 25.67 19.12 25.00
C ARG A 177 26.65 20.11 24.37
N LEU A 178 26.38 20.55 23.14
CA LEU A 178 27.18 21.57 22.44
C LEU A 178 26.87 22.98 22.99
N GLY A 179 25.61 23.22 23.35
CA GLY A 179 25.05 24.48 23.84
C GLY A 179 25.48 24.86 25.26
N VAL A 180 25.84 23.87 26.09
CA VAL A 180 26.54 24.10 27.38
C VAL A 180 27.85 24.90 27.19
N ILE A 181 28.39 24.98 25.96
CA ILE A 181 29.60 25.75 25.62
C ILE A 181 29.28 27.06 24.86
N TYR A 182 28.04 27.26 24.40
CA TYR A 182 27.62 28.49 23.70
C TYR A 182 27.22 29.64 24.64
N PHE A 183 27.08 29.38 25.95
CA PHE A 183 26.75 30.41 26.94
C PHE A 183 27.87 30.65 27.96
N PRO A 184 29.01 31.24 27.55
CA PRO A 184 29.78 32.06 28.46
C PRO A 184 29.56 33.55 28.25
N ASN A 185 29.06 34.05 27.11
CA ASN A 185 28.66 35.48 26.92
C ASN A 185 27.89 35.75 25.61
N GLY A 186 26.64 36.20 25.71
CA GLY A 186 26.14 37.27 24.83
C GLY A 186 24.99 36.96 23.86
N SER A 187 23.77 37.05 24.39
CA SER A 187 22.51 37.48 23.73
C SER A 187 21.50 36.38 23.39
N LEU A 188 20.39 36.42 24.13
CA LEU A 188 19.10 35.85 23.79
C LEU A 188 18.46 36.67 22.66
N LEU A 189 17.95 35.99 21.64
CA LEU A 189 16.55 36.06 21.17
C LEU A 189 16.28 34.84 20.27
#